data_AF-A0A536DQF8-F1
#
_entry.id   AF-A0A536DQF8-F1
#
_cell.length_a   1.000
_cell.length_b   1.000
_cell.length_c   1.000
_cell.angle_alpha   90.00
_cell.angle_beta   90.00
_cell.angle_gamma   90.00
#
_symmetry.space_group_name_H-M   'P 1'
#
loop_
_entity.id
_entity.type
_entity.pdbx_description
1 polymer ?
#
loop_
_entity_poly.entity_id
_entity_poly.type
_entity_poly.pdbx_seq_one_letter_code
_entity_poly.pdbx_strand_id
1 'polypeptide(L)'
;MHAPTGSERTCRGWAQEAAMRMLMNNLDPAVAERPEDLVVYGGTGRAARSWEAFDAIVGELKVLRDDQTLLVQSGKPVGVFDTHEWAPRVLISNSMLVPEWATWEEFRRLEALGLTMYGQMTAGS
;
A
#
# COMPACT_ATOMS: atom_id res chain seq x y z
N MET A 1 6.67 -6.40 11.92
CA MET A 1 7.32 -6.79 10.65
C MET A 1 8.54 -5.89 10.47
N HIS A 2 9.62 -6.26 9.79
CA HIS A 2 10.76 -5.35 9.59
C HIS A 2 11.11 -5.28 8.10
N ALA A 3 11.52 -4.10 7.63
CA ALA A 3 12.00 -3.94 6.28
C ALA A 3 13.35 -4.65 6.08
N PRO A 4 13.58 -5.34 4.94
CA PRO A 4 14.90 -5.84 4.57
C PRO A 4 15.97 -4.74 4.57
N THR A 5 17.16 -5.05 5.06
CA THR A 5 18.31 -4.13 5.13
C THR A 5 19.48 -4.63 4.26
N GLY A 6 20.49 -3.79 4.08
CA GLY A 6 21.66 -4.14 3.25
C GLY A 6 21.44 -3.96 1.74
N SER A 7 22.43 -4.41 0.95
CA SER A 7 22.50 -4.22 -0.51
C SER A 7 21.92 -5.36 -1.34
N GLU A 8 21.54 -6.48 -0.71
CA GLU A 8 20.86 -7.58 -1.41
C GLU A 8 19.41 -7.20 -1.70
N ARG A 9 18.89 -7.60 -2.87
CA ARG A 9 17.51 -7.31 -3.30
C ARG A 9 16.69 -8.59 -3.36
N THR A 10 15.41 -8.47 -3.05
CA THR A 10 14.40 -9.52 -3.23
C THR A 10 13.55 -9.27 -4.49
N CYS A 11 13.30 -8.00 -4.84
CA CYS A 11 12.62 -7.60 -6.07
C CYS A 11 13.56 -7.57 -7.28
N ARG A 12 12.98 -7.55 -8.49
CA ARG A 12 13.73 -7.51 -9.76
C ARG A 12 14.60 -6.25 -9.93
N GLY A 13 14.10 -5.11 -9.48
CA GLY A 13 14.76 -3.81 -9.58
C GLY A 13 14.78 -3.06 -8.24
N TRP A 14 15.64 -2.04 -8.14
CA TRP A 14 15.75 -1.23 -6.93
C TRP A 14 14.51 -0.37 -6.67
N ALA A 15 13.79 0.05 -7.71
CA ALA A 15 12.58 0.86 -7.55
C ALA A 15 11.44 0.05 -6.89
N GLN A 16 11.27 -1.22 -7.29
CA GLN A 16 10.30 -2.13 -6.70
C GLN A 16 10.73 -2.54 -5.28
N GLU A 17 12.03 -2.81 -5.08
CA GLU A 17 12.60 -3.09 -3.76
C GLU A 17 12.37 -1.93 -2.79
N ALA A 18 12.57 -0.69 -3.24
CA ALA A 18 12.35 0.50 -2.43
C ALA A 18 10.87 0.60 -2.00
N ALA A 19 9.93 0.43 -2.93
CA ALA A 19 8.50 0.43 -2.60
C ALA A 19 8.15 -0.67 -1.58
N MET A 20 8.67 -1.88 -1.76
CA MET A 20 8.42 -2.99 -0.82
C MET A 20 9.01 -2.71 0.57
N ARG A 21 10.24 -2.20 0.64
CA ARG A 21 10.89 -1.87 1.91
C ARG A 21 10.17 -0.75 2.64
N MET A 22 9.73 0.29 1.93
CA MET A 22 8.99 1.40 2.54
C MET A 22 7.63 0.94 3.06
N LEU A 23 6.91 0.10 2.31
CA LEU A 23 5.68 -0.52 2.78
C LEU A 23 5.90 -1.34 4.08
N MET A 24 6.96 -2.15 4.13
CA MET A 24 7.31 -2.94 5.32
C MET A 24 7.77 -2.05 6.49
N ASN A 25 8.49 -0.96 6.21
CA ASN A 25 8.95 0.00 7.22
C ASN A 25 7.78 0.72 7.89
N ASN A 26 6.71 1.05 7.14
CA ASN A 26 5.48 1.59 7.71
C ASN A 26 4.81 0.65 8.73
N LEU A 27 5.16 -0.64 8.76
CA LEU A 27 4.64 -1.65 9.70
C LEU A 27 5.73 -2.17 10.65
N ASP A 28 6.83 -1.45 10.78
CA ASP A 28 7.86 -1.73 11.77
C ASP A 28 7.32 -1.42 13.17
N PRO A 29 7.42 -2.33 14.17
CA PRO A 29 7.03 -2.06 15.55
C PRO A 29 7.73 -0.85 16.18
N ALA A 30 8.88 -0.42 15.66
CA ALA A 30 9.56 0.79 16.10
C ALA A 30 9.05 2.07 15.41
N VAL A 31 8.19 1.95 14.39
CA VAL A 31 7.69 3.06 13.55
C VAL A 31 6.18 3.23 13.69
N ALA A 32 5.43 2.14 13.57
CA ALA A 32 3.96 2.13 13.55
C ALA A 32 3.36 2.18 14.95
N GLU A 33 2.22 2.87 15.10
CA GLU A 33 1.46 2.91 16.36
C GLU A 33 0.83 1.55 16.70
N ARG A 34 0.29 0.82 15.70
CA ARG A 34 -0.36 -0.47 15.92
C ARG A 34 -0.25 -1.40 14.69
N PRO A 35 0.96 -1.93 14.40
CA PRO A 35 1.26 -2.62 13.15
C PRO A 35 0.51 -3.95 12.96
N GLU A 36 0.08 -4.62 14.02
CA GLU A 36 -0.71 -5.86 13.97
C GLU A 36 -2.07 -5.67 13.28
N ASP A 37 -2.61 -4.45 13.34
CA ASP A 37 -3.84 -4.02 12.67
C ASP A 37 -3.58 -3.25 11.37
N LEU A 38 -2.32 -3.27 10.89
CA LEU A 38 -1.81 -2.49 9.75
C LEU A 38 -1.84 -0.97 9.95
N VAL A 39 -2.12 -0.49 11.17
CA VAL A 39 -2.25 0.94 11.49
C VAL A 39 -0.87 1.55 11.73
N VAL A 40 -0.57 2.58 10.94
CA VAL A 40 0.70 3.32 11.01
C VAL A 40 0.57 4.49 11.98
N TYR A 41 -0.36 5.42 11.73
CA TYR A 41 -0.62 6.58 12.59
C TYR A 41 -1.95 7.27 12.26
N GLY A 42 -2.35 8.25 13.07
CA GLY A 42 -3.44 9.16 12.75
C GLY A 42 -4.82 8.51 12.83
N GLY A 43 -5.06 7.72 13.86
CA GLY A 43 -6.31 7.00 14.09
C GLY A 43 -6.29 5.64 13.41
N THR A 44 -7.01 5.48 12.29
CA THR A 44 -7.09 4.21 11.54
C THR A 44 -6.30 4.27 10.23
N GLY A 45 -5.30 5.14 10.13
CA GLY A 45 -4.44 5.28 8.95
C GLY A 45 -3.62 4.02 8.74
N ARG A 46 -3.87 3.29 7.65
CA ARG A 46 -3.32 1.95 7.41
C ARG A 46 -2.41 1.89 6.18
N ALA A 47 -1.45 0.96 6.21
CA ALA A 47 -0.53 0.70 5.10
C ALA A 47 -1.13 -0.17 3.99
N ALA A 48 -2.02 -1.10 4.35
CA ALA A 48 -2.75 -1.95 3.42
C ALA A 48 -4.16 -2.24 3.96
N ARG A 49 -5.09 -2.61 3.06
CA ARG A 49 -6.50 -2.78 3.42
C ARG A 49 -6.73 -3.94 4.39
N SER A 50 -5.99 -5.01 4.19
CA SER A 50 -6.02 -6.26 4.95
C SER A 50 -4.68 -6.96 4.81
N TRP A 51 -4.41 -7.96 5.66
CA TRP A 51 -3.20 -8.77 5.55
C TRP A 51 -3.10 -9.50 4.20
N GLU A 52 -4.23 -9.99 3.67
CA GLU A 52 -4.28 -10.55 2.31
C GLU A 52 -3.85 -9.55 1.25
N ALA A 53 -4.32 -8.29 1.35
CA ALA A 53 -3.93 -7.24 0.42
C ALA A 53 -2.44 -6.87 0.58
N PHE A 54 -1.93 -6.85 1.81
CA PHE A 54 -0.52 -6.63 2.10
C PHE A 54 0.36 -7.70 1.42
N ASP A 55 0.06 -8.97 1.67
CA ASP A 55 0.80 -10.11 1.12
C ASP A 55 0.77 -10.10 -0.41
N ALA A 56 -0.39 -9.76 -1.00
CA ALA A 56 -0.53 -9.59 -2.43
C ALA A 56 0.33 -8.45 -2.97
N ILE A 57 0.37 -7.28 -2.33
CA ILE A 57 1.23 -6.15 -2.76
C ILE A 57 2.70 -6.56 -2.73
N VAL A 58 3.13 -7.20 -1.64
CA VAL A 58 4.52 -7.70 -1.52
C VAL A 58 4.83 -8.73 -2.60
N GLY A 59 3.90 -9.65 -2.88
CA GLY A 59 4.03 -10.64 -3.95
C GLY A 59 4.20 -9.99 -5.32
N GLU A 60 3.33 -9.05 -5.67
CA GLU A 60 3.38 -8.31 -6.93
C GLU A 60 4.70 -7.53 -7.08
N LEU A 61 5.11 -6.78 -6.05
CA LEU A 61 6.35 -6.00 -6.08
C LEU A 61 7.61 -6.86 -6.31
N LYS A 62 7.62 -8.11 -5.84
CA LYS A 62 8.75 -9.03 -6.07
C LYS A 62 8.90 -9.45 -7.53
N VAL A 63 7.79 -9.56 -8.26
CA VAL A 63 7.77 -10.03 -9.65
C VAL A 63 7.58 -8.92 -10.68
N LEU A 64 7.20 -7.71 -10.25
CA LEU A 64 6.95 -6.54 -11.11
C LEU A 64 8.20 -6.19 -11.94
N ARG A 65 8.01 -6.06 -13.26
CA ARG A 65 9.09 -5.68 -14.19
C ARG A 65 9.36 -4.19 -14.18
N ASP A 66 10.47 -3.78 -14.78
CA ASP A 66 10.88 -2.38 -14.88
C ASP A 66 10.01 -1.57 -15.86
N ASP A 67 9.27 -2.23 -16.74
CA ASP A 67 8.34 -1.63 -17.70
C ASP A 67 6.87 -1.79 -17.29
N GLN A 68 6.61 -2.06 -16.00
CA GLN A 68 5.26 -2.26 -15.48
C GLN A 68 4.93 -1.31 -14.33
N THR A 69 3.63 -1.10 -14.12
CA THR A 69 3.09 -0.29 -13.03
C THR A 69 1.99 -1.06 -12.30
N LEU A 70 2.15 -1.21 -10.98
CA LEU A 70 1.15 -1.74 -10.06
C LEU A 70 0.14 -0.64 -9.68
N LEU A 71 -1.15 -0.94 -9.75
CA LEU A 71 -2.22 -0.08 -9.27
C LEU A 71 -2.70 -0.54 -7.89
N VAL A 72 -2.66 0.36 -6.92
CA VAL A 72 -3.17 0.15 -5.56
C VAL A 72 -4.37 1.05 -5.32
N GLN A 73 -5.53 0.45 -5.10
CA GLN A 73 -6.78 1.15 -4.80
C GLN A 73 -7.13 0.92 -3.33
N SER A 74 -7.21 1.98 -2.52
CA SER A 74 -7.47 1.93 -1.08
C SER A 74 -6.76 0.77 -0.40
N GLY A 75 -5.43 0.72 -0.53
CA GLY A 75 -4.56 -0.30 0.06
C GLY A 75 -4.73 -1.73 -0.45
N LYS A 76 -5.36 -1.94 -1.63
CA LYS A 76 -5.49 -3.25 -2.29
C LYS A 76 -4.83 -3.22 -3.68
N PRO A 77 -4.02 -4.23 -4.05
CA PRO A 77 -3.50 -4.33 -5.40
C PRO A 77 -4.64 -4.77 -6.34
N VAL A 78 -4.90 -3.99 -7.40
CA VAL A 78 -6.05 -4.23 -8.29
C VAL A 78 -5.68 -4.52 -9.73
N GLY A 79 -4.42 -4.31 -10.11
CA GLY A 79 -3.95 -4.64 -11.45
C GLY A 79 -2.50 -4.22 -11.70
N VAL A 80 -1.89 -4.85 -12.68
CA VAL A 80 -0.56 -4.52 -13.19
C VAL A 80 -0.69 -4.29 -14.69
N PHE A 81 -0.15 -3.19 -15.18
CA PHE A 81 -0.18 -2.83 -16.60
C PHE A 81 1.22 -2.54 -17.11
N ASP A 82 1.45 -2.87 -18.38
CA ASP A 82 2.68 -2.48 -19.07
C ASP A 82 2.64 -0.96 -19.33
N THR A 83 3.75 -0.31 -19.01
CA THR A 83 3.98 1.13 -19.18
C THR A 83 5.33 1.34 -19.87
N HIS A 84 6.32 1.90 -19.18
CA HIS A 84 7.69 2.08 -19.67
C HIS A 84 8.65 2.31 -18.50
N GLU A 85 9.95 2.18 -18.71
CA GLU A 85 10.96 2.24 -17.63
C GLU A 85 10.94 3.55 -16.83
N TRP A 86 10.62 4.68 -17.46
CA TRP A 86 10.52 5.99 -16.79
C TRP A 86 9.19 6.27 -16.09
N ALA A 87 8.20 5.37 -16.18
CA ALA A 87 6.93 5.51 -15.48
C ALA A 87 7.08 5.15 -13.98
N PRO A 88 6.15 5.59 -13.11
CA PRO A 88 6.09 5.11 -11.74
C PRO A 88 5.89 3.59 -11.68
N ARG A 89 6.56 2.91 -10.75
CA ARG A 89 6.34 1.47 -10.50
C ARG A 89 5.04 1.18 -9.77
N VAL A 90 4.55 2.12 -8.97
CA VAL A 90 3.30 2.01 -8.23
C VAL A 90 2.51 3.29 -8.37
N LEU A 91 1.21 3.18 -8.66
CA LEU A 91 0.26 4.29 -8.58
C LEU A 91 -0.79 3.96 -7.53
N ILE A 92 -1.07 4.92 -6.67
CA ILE A 92 -1.89 4.73 -5.47
C ILE A 92 -3.04 5.72 -5.49
N SER A 93 -4.25 5.23 -5.23
CA SER A 93 -5.44 6.06 -4.97
C SER A 93 -6.19 5.51 -3.76
N ASN A 94 -6.11 6.23 -2.64
CA ASN A 94 -6.68 5.79 -1.36
C ASN A 94 -7.80 6.70 -0.90
N SER A 95 -8.83 6.12 -0.29
CA SER A 95 -9.91 6.83 0.42
C SER A 95 -10.77 7.78 -0.44
N MET A 96 -10.64 7.72 -1.76
CA MET A 96 -11.39 8.61 -2.67
C MET A 96 -12.86 8.23 -2.70
N LEU A 97 -13.73 9.20 -2.46
CA LEU A 97 -15.19 9.11 -2.57
C LEU A 97 -15.69 10.30 -3.40
N VAL A 98 -16.78 10.09 -4.13
CA VAL A 98 -17.45 11.18 -4.84
C VAL A 98 -17.98 12.19 -3.81
N PRO A 99 -17.89 13.52 -4.03
CA PRO A 99 -18.04 14.52 -2.96
C PRO A 99 -19.32 14.42 -2.12
N GLU A 100 -20.47 14.11 -2.74
CA GLU A 100 -21.74 13.91 -2.04
C GLU A 100 -21.68 12.81 -0.97
N TRP A 101 -20.82 11.81 -1.19
CA TRP A 101 -20.62 10.65 -0.31
C TRP A 101 -19.33 10.73 0.51
N ALA A 102 -18.59 11.85 0.44
CA ALA A 102 -17.33 12.03 1.15
C ALA A 102 -17.54 12.33 2.65
N THR A 103 -18.30 11.46 3.33
CA THR A 103 -18.63 11.55 4.76
C THR A 103 -18.03 10.38 5.53
N TRP A 104 -17.81 10.57 6.83
CA TRP A 104 -17.32 9.50 7.70
C TRP A 104 -18.29 8.34 7.86
N GLU A 105 -19.60 8.59 7.79
CA GLU A 105 -20.62 7.55 7.87
C GLU A 105 -20.51 6.58 6.69
N GLU A 106 -20.48 7.13 5.47
CA GLU A 106 -20.36 6.31 4.26
C GLU A 106 -18.99 5.63 4.17
N PHE A 107 -17.92 6.34 4.55
CA PHE A 107 -16.60 5.75 4.63
C PHE A 107 -16.56 4.53 5.57
N ARG A 108 -17.11 4.65 6.78
CA ARG A 108 -17.16 3.54 7.76
C ARG A 108 -18.03 2.39 7.28
N ARG A 109 -19.13 2.67 6.57
CA ARG A 109 -19.96 1.65 5.93
C ARG A 109 -19.15 0.84 4.90
N LEU A 110 -18.42 1.52 4.02
CA LEU A 110 -17.57 0.88 3.01
C LEU A 110 -16.38 0.14 3.63
N GLU A 111 -15.81 0.68 4.71
CA GLU A 111 -14.72 0.05 5.46
C GLU A 111 -15.18 -1.27 6.10
N ALA A 112 -16.36 -1.29 6.74
CA ALA A 112 -16.96 -2.48 7.31
C ALA A 112 -17.27 -3.56 6.25
N LEU A 113 -17.52 -3.14 5.00
CA LEU A 113 -17.69 -4.04 3.85
C LEU A 113 -16.36 -4.47 3.21
N GLY A 114 -15.21 -4.00 3.70
CA GLY A 114 -13.89 -4.30 3.13
C GLY A 114 -13.63 -3.63 1.77
N LEU A 115 -14.34 -2.55 1.45
CA LEU A 115 -14.29 -1.86 0.15
C LEU A 115 -13.36 -0.65 0.13
N THR A 116 -12.95 -0.14 1.28
CA THR A 116 -12.04 1.00 1.39
C THR A 116 -11.05 0.85 2.54
N MET A 117 -10.11 1.79 2.62
CA MET A 117 -9.06 1.90 3.64
C MET A 117 -8.76 3.38 3.83
N TYR A 118 -8.51 3.80 5.08
CA TYR A 118 -8.09 5.16 5.37
C TYR A 118 -6.57 5.26 5.20
N GLY A 119 -6.13 5.99 4.18
CA GLY A 119 -4.70 6.08 3.81
C GLY A 119 -3.91 7.14 4.59
N GLN A 120 -4.59 8.00 5.36
CA GLN A 120 -3.97 9.22 5.92
C GLN A 120 -3.19 9.96 4.81
N MET A 121 -2.02 10.51 5.10
CA MET A 121 -1.10 11.13 4.16
C MET A 121 -0.01 10.11 3.78
N THR A 122 0.81 9.66 4.73
CA THR A 122 1.96 8.77 4.46
C THR A 122 1.78 7.35 4.97
N ALA A 123 0.65 7.01 5.58
CA ALA A 123 0.40 5.65 6.04
C ALA A 123 0.22 4.70 4.84
N GLY A 124 -0.62 5.09 3.87
CA GLY A 124 -0.95 4.28 2.70
C GLY A 124 -0.17 4.61 1.42
N SER A 125 0.94 5.37 1.51
CA SER A 125 1.75 5.79 0.35
C SER A 125 3.20 5.35 0.46
#